data_AF-A0A317MK75-F1
#
_entry.id   AF-A0A317MK75-F1
#
_cell.length_a   1.000
_cell.length_b   1.000
_cell.length_c   1.000
_cell.angle_alpha   90.00
_cell.angle_beta   90.00
_cell.angle_gamma   90.00
#
_symmetry.space_group_name_H-M   'P 1'
#
loop_
_entity.id
_entity.type
_entity.pdbx_description
1 polymer ?
#
loop_
_entity_poly.entity_id
_entity_poly.type
_entity_poly.pdbx_seq_one_letter_code
_entity_poly.pdbx_strand_id
1 'polypeptide(L)'
;MKHPGVTEIYGSAAMRTHLSLEELAEIISKQLFGGIPFGGKDRSIWEEIPAVYIETPVLGSLVILGEGNNQGAPSKCYILDVSPWENFHRYIYRNKISHRRFIQDNYPIIY
;
A
#
# COMPACT_ATOMS: atom_id res chain seq x y z
N MET A 1 15.18 -21.17 -25.37
CA MET A 1 15.61 -19.93 -24.69
C MET A 1 14.43 -19.49 -23.81
N LYS A 2 14.53 -19.61 -22.48
CA LYS A 2 13.47 -19.11 -21.59
C LYS A 2 13.55 -17.57 -21.66
N HIS A 3 12.50 -16.91 -22.12
CA HIS A 3 12.39 -15.47 -21.93
C HIS A 3 12.52 -15.21 -20.42
N PRO A 4 13.30 -14.21 -19.98
CA PRO A 4 13.25 -13.79 -18.60
C PRO A 4 11.80 -13.36 -18.35
N GLY A 5 11.03 -14.22 -17.69
CA GLY A 5 9.68 -13.91 -17.28
C GLY A 5 9.76 -12.67 -16.41
N VAL A 6 8.84 -11.73 -16.60
CA VAL A 6 8.65 -10.67 -15.61
C VAL A 6 8.30 -11.36 -14.31
N THR A 7 9.25 -11.48 -13.40
CA THR A 7 9.06 -12.14 -12.10
C THR A 7 8.44 -11.18 -11.09
N GLU A 8 8.60 -9.87 -11.29
CA GLU A 8 8.18 -8.85 -10.35
C GLU A 8 7.69 -7.60 -11.09
N ILE A 9 6.53 -7.07 -10.69
CA ILE A 9 5.95 -5.84 -11.22
C ILE A 9 6.07 -4.76 -10.15
N TYR A 10 6.71 -3.64 -10.51
CA TYR A 10 6.77 -2.45 -9.69
C TYR A 10 6.31 -1.23 -10.48
N GLY A 11 5.64 -0.30 -9.82
CA GLY A 11 5.26 0.96 -10.40
C GLY A 11 4.63 1.88 -9.38
N SER A 12 4.84 3.18 -9.54
CA SER A 12 4.19 4.18 -8.70
C SER A 12 3.69 5.33 -9.56
N ALA A 13 2.50 5.83 -9.26
CA ALA A 13 1.90 6.96 -9.93
C ALA A 13 1.34 7.96 -8.91
N ALA A 14 1.68 9.24 -9.10
CA ALA A 14 1.15 10.33 -8.30
C ALA A 14 -0.02 11.00 -9.03
N MET A 15 -1.09 11.32 -8.29
CA MET A 15 -2.29 11.96 -8.81
C MET A 15 -2.70 13.11 -7.92
N ARG A 16 -3.33 14.14 -8.51
CA ARG A 16 -3.94 15.25 -7.78
C ARG A 16 -5.41 15.35 -8.14
N THR A 17 -6.27 15.42 -7.13
CA THR A 17 -7.73 15.50 -7.32
C THR A 17 -8.41 16.10 -6.08
N HIS A 18 -9.67 16.50 -6.24
CA HIS A 18 -10.55 16.90 -5.13
C HIS A 18 -11.36 15.73 -4.56
N LEU A 19 -11.28 14.55 -5.19
CA LEU A 19 -11.92 13.33 -4.70
C LEU A 19 -11.33 12.92 -3.36
N SER A 20 -12.14 12.24 -2.55
CA SER A 20 -11.69 11.48 -1.39
C SER A 20 -10.88 10.24 -1.80
N LEU A 21 -10.20 9.65 -0.82
CA LEU A 21 -9.44 8.41 -1.02
C LEU A 21 -10.36 7.28 -1.50
N GLU A 22 -11.57 7.19 -0.93
CA GLU A 22 -12.57 6.18 -1.23
C GLU A 22 -13.14 6.33 -2.65
N GLU A 23 -13.52 7.54 -3.04
CA GLU A 23 -14.03 7.81 -4.39
C GLU A 23 -12.95 7.52 -5.46
N LEU A 24 -11.71 7.92 -5.19
CA LEU A 24 -10.60 7.65 -6.10
C LEU A 24 -10.29 6.15 -6.18
N ALA A 25 -10.30 5.45 -5.05
CA ALA A 25 -10.10 4.00 -4.99
C ALA A 25 -11.18 3.23 -5.77
N GLU A 26 -12.44 3.65 -5.68
CA GLU A 26 -13.54 3.05 -6.43
C GLU A 26 -13.36 3.22 -7.95
N ILE A 27 -12.96 4.41 -8.40
CA ILE A 27 -12.68 4.67 -9.82
C ILE A 27 -11.50 3.82 -10.31
N ILE A 28 -10.38 3.83 -9.58
CA ILE A 28 -9.19 3.05 -9.93
C ILE A 28 -9.50 1.56 -9.98
N SER A 29 -10.23 1.05 -8.99
CA SER A 29 -10.69 -0.33 -8.94
C SER A 29 -11.45 -0.73 -10.21
N LYS A 30 -12.47 0.04 -10.59
CA LYS A 30 -13.31 -0.25 -11.78
C LYS A 30 -12.52 -0.17 -13.09
N GLN A 31 -11.61 0.79 -13.21
CA GLN A 31 -10.91 1.04 -14.46
C GLN A 31 -9.69 0.14 -14.66
N LEU A 32 -8.95 -0.19 -13.59
CA LEU A 32 -7.65 -0.86 -13.69
C LEU A 32 -7.64 -2.28 -13.11
N PHE A 33 -8.51 -2.57 -12.14
CA PHE A 33 -8.45 -3.81 -11.36
C PHE A 33 -9.77 -4.61 -11.40
N GLY A 34 -10.58 -4.41 -12.45
CA GLY A 34 -11.79 -5.20 -12.69
C GLY A 34 -12.88 -5.05 -11.62
N GLY A 35 -12.87 -3.94 -10.87
CA GLY A 35 -13.84 -3.67 -9.80
C GLY A 35 -13.53 -4.34 -8.46
N ILE A 36 -12.33 -4.90 -8.27
CA ILE A 36 -11.93 -5.46 -6.96
C ILE A 36 -11.81 -4.32 -5.94
N PRO A 37 -12.57 -4.35 -4.83
CA PRO A 37 -12.61 -3.23 -3.90
C PRO A 37 -11.28 -3.04 -3.16
N PHE A 38 -10.95 -1.78 -2.90
CA PHE A 38 -9.91 -1.41 -1.94
C PHE A 38 -10.50 -1.43 -0.53
N GLY A 39 -9.70 -1.89 0.44
CA GLY A 39 -10.08 -1.94 1.85
C GLY A 39 -8.92 -1.60 2.78
N GLY A 40 -9.09 -1.95 4.06
CA GLY A 40 -8.01 -1.92 5.03
C GLY A 40 -7.54 -0.53 5.48
N LYS A 41 -8.35 0.52 5.28
CA LYS A 41 -8.09 1.88 5.77
C LYS A 41 -7.75 1.90 7.27
N ASP A 42 -8.48 1.12 8.05
CA ASP A 42 -8.32 1.04 9.52
C ASP A 42 -7.15 0.14 9.96
N ARG A 43 -6.44 -0.49 9.02
CA ARG A 43 -5.31 -1.37 9.32
C ARG A 43 -3.98 -0.63 9.39
N SER A 44 -3.99 0.69 9.18
CA SER A 44 -2.81 1.57 9.18
C SER A 44 -1.66 0.91 8.44
N ILE A 45 -1.75 0.77 7.11
CA ILE A 45 -0.68 0.12 6.34
C ILE A 45 0.48 1.08 6.02
N TRP A 46 0.25 2.40 6.10
CA TRP A 46 1.27 3.45 6.09
C TRP A 46 1.23 4.21 7.41
N GLU A 47 2.41 4.59 7.93
CA GLU A 47 2.52 5.34 9.17
C GLU A 47 1.89 6.73 8.99
N GLU A 48 0.83 7.01 9.76
CA GLU A 48 0.16 8.32 9.86
C GLU A 48 -0.46 8.87 8.57
N ILE A 49 -0.43 8.08 7.49
CA ILE A 49 -0.99 8.44 6.19
C ILE A 49 -2.17 7.51 5.88
N PRO A 50 -3.38 8.06 5.66
CA PRO A 50 -4.53 7.27 5.21
C PRO A 50 -4.20 6.53 3.92
N ALA A 51 -4.36 5.21 3.93
CA ALA A 51 -4.09 4.35 2.79
C ALA A 51 -5.04 3.15 2.77
N VAL A 52 -5.39 2.72 1.56
CA VAL A 52 -6.22 1.56 1.28
C VAL A 52 -5.48 0.64 0.31
N TYR A 53 -5.84 -0.64 0.30
CA TYR A 53 -5.18 -1.62 -0.56
C TYR A 53 -6.15 -2.71 -1.03
N ILE A 54 -5.77 -3.41 -2.09
CA ILE A 54 -6.49 -4.60 -2.54
C ILE A 54 -6.00 -5.81 -1.74
N GLU A 55 -6.88 -6.46 -0.98
CA GLU A 55 -6.51 -7.56 -0.07
C GLU A 55 -6.14 -8.87 -0.79
N THR A 56 -6.56 -9.01 -2.05
CA THR A 56 -6.19 -10.16 -2.88
C THR A 56 -5.13 -9.75 -3.90
N PRO A 57 -4.06 -10.52 -4.10
CA PRO A 57 -3.03 -10.18 -5.07
C PRO A 57 -3.60 -10.11 -6.50
N VAL A 58 -3.33 -9.02 -7.21
CA VAL A 58 -3.69 -8.86 -8.62
C VAL A 58 -2.48 -9.22 -9.47
N LEU A 59 -2.53 -10.36 -10.15
CA LEU A 59 -1.40 -10.90 -10.93
C LEU A 59 -0.10 -11.05 -10.10
N GLY A 60 -0.24 -11.40 -8.82
CA GLY A 60 0.90 -11.49 -7.89
C GLY A 60 1.36 -10.14 -7.32
N SER A 61 0.65 -9.05 -7.63
CA SER A 61 0.99 -7.71 -7.16
C SER A 61 0.14 -7.29 -5.96
N LEU A 62 0.79 -6.61 -5.02
CA LEU A 62 0.21 -5.73 -4.02
C LEU A 62 -0.09 -4.38 -4.68
N VAL A 63 -1.30 -3.88 -4.41
CA VAL A 63 -1.75 -2.56 -4.88
C VAL A 63 -2.17 -1.76 -3.67
N ILE A 64 -1.51 -0.62 -3.44
CA ILE A 64 -1.80 0.31 -2.35
C ILE A 64 -2.09 1.69 -2.94
N LEU A 65 -3.14 2.34 -2.46
CA LEU A 65 -3.41 3.74 -2.72
C LEU A 65 -3.39 4.49 -1.39
N GLY A 66 -2.57 5.51 -1.25
CA GLY A 66 -2.59 6.35 -0.06
C GLY A 66 -2.44 7.83 -0.35
N GLU A 67 -2.76 8.64 0.66
CA GLU A 67 -2.63 10.08 0.58
C GLU A 67 -1.14 10.49 0.53
N GLY A 68 -0.82 11.51 -0.26
CA GLY A 68 0.52 12.08 -0.37
C GLY A 68 0.63 13.39 0.42
N ASN A 69 1.84 13.92 0.52
CA ASN A 69 2.05 15.25 1.10
C ASN A 69 1.40 16.32 0.21
N ASN A 70 0.44 17.06 0.77
CA ASN A 70 -0.31 18.08 0.05
C ASN A 70 0.38 19.45 -0.01
N GLN A 71 1.44 19.72 0.76
CA GLN A 71 2.16 21.01 0.82
C GLN A 71 1.25 22.27 0.75
N GLY A 72 0.06 22.22 1.37
CA GLY A 72 -0.89 23.34 1.35
C GLY A 72 -1.61 23.57 0.02
N ALA A 73 -1.51 22.66 -0.96
CA ALA A 73 -2.25 22.74 -2.21
C ALA A 73 -3.77 22.52 -1.97
N PRO A 74 -4.64 23.17 -2.77
CA PRO A 74 -6.10 23.04 -2.64
C PRO A 74 -6.63 21.65 -3.03
N SER A 75 -5.88 20.89 -3.82
CA SER A 75 -6.19 19.52 -4.22
C SER A 75 -5.40 18.52 -3.38
N LYS A 76 -6.02 17.37 -3.05
CA LYS A 76 -5.34 16.26 -2.41
C LYS A 76 -4.44 15.52 -3.41
N CYS A 77 -3.29 15.08 -2.93
CA CYS A 77 -2.29 14.29 -3.61
C CYS A 77 -2.46 12.83 -3.17
N TYR A 78 -2.31 11.92 -4.11
CA TYR A 78 -2.44 10.48 -3.89
C TYR A 78 -1.32 9.74 -4.59
N ILE A 79 -0.85 8.66 -4.00
CA ILE A 79 0.15 7.76 -4.56
C ILE A 79 -0.49 6.38 -4.71
N LEU A 80 -0.58 5.91 -5.95
CA LEU A 80 -0.88 4.52 -6.27
C LEU A 80 0.45 3.77 -6.41
N ASP A 81 0.69 2.80 -5.56
CA ASP A 81 1.88 1.97 -5.53
C ASP A 81 1.52 0.52 -5.90
N VAL A 82 2.30 -0.05 -6.79
CA VAL A 82 2.24 -1.45 -7.21
C VAL A 82 3.60 -2.07 -6.94
N SER A 83 3.60 -3.18 -6.22
CA SER A 83 4.80 -3.96 -5.91
C SER A 83 4.45 -5.45 -5.80
N PRO A 84 5.40 -6.38 -5.74
CA PRO A 84 5.11 -7.79 -5.49
C PRO A 84 4.37 -8.01 -4.17
N TRP A 85 3.41 -8.95 -4.17
CA TRP A 85 2.60 -9.28 -3.00
C TRP A 85 3.43 -9.68 -1.78
N GLU A 86 4.60 -10.29 -1.98
CA GLU A 86 5.46 -10.65 -0.86
C GLU A 86 5.87 -9.42 -0.05
N ASN A 87 5.87 -8.20 -0.59
CA ASN A 87 6.21 -6.99 0.16
C ASN A 87 5.14 -6.57 1.18
N PHE A 88 3.94 -7.16 1.17
CA PHE A 88 2.84 -6.75 2.05
C PHE A 88 3.21 -6.78 3.54
N HIS A 89 4.03 -7.75 3.96
CA HIS A 89 4.51 -7.84 5.34
C HIS A 89 5.28 -6.58 5.78
N ARG A 90 6.03 -5.92 4.87
CA ARG A 90 6.82 -4.72 5.19
C ARG A 90 5.93 -3.56 5.65
N TYR A 91 4.71 -3.49 5.13
CA TYR A 91 3.73 -2.47 5.50
C TYR A 91 3.07 -2.81 6.85
N ILE A 92 2.77 -4.08 7.13
CA ILE A 92 2.23 -4.49 8.43
C ILE A 92 3.27 -4.31 9.56
N TYR A 93 4.53 -4.67 9.32
CA TYR A 93 5.57 -4.65 10.36
C TYR A 93 6.03 -3.23 10.73
N ARG A 94 6.06 -2.28 9.78
CA ARG A 94 6.32 -0.86 10.09
C ARG A 94 5.31 -0.31 11.10
N ASN A 95 4.04 -0.67 10.94
CA ASN A 95 2.97 -0.22 11.84
C ASN A 95 2.91 -0.95 13.20
N LYS A 96 3.73 -1.99 13.43
CA LYS A 96 3.94 -2.54 14.79
C LYS A 96 4.98 -1.74 15.60
N ILE A 97 5.63 -0.73 15.03
CA ILE A 97 6.62 0.11 15.73
C ILE A 97 5.96 1.41 16.23
N SER A 98 4.98 1.31 17.12
CA SER A 98 4.63 2.42 18.03
C SER A 98 3.84 1.96 19.28
N HIS A 99 4.12 0.75 19.77
CA HIS A 99 3.90 0.43 21.19
C HIS A 99 4.99 -0.55 21.68
N ARG A 100 6.26 -0.17 21.56
CA ARG A 100 7.28 -0.70 22.49
C ARG A 100 7.40 0.26 23.67
N ARG A 101 6.60 -0.02 24.70
CA ARG A 101 7.16 -0.09 26.06
C ARG A 101 8.46 -0.88 25.96
N PHE A 102 9.50 -0.43 26.67
CA PHE A 102 10.71 -1.18 26.92
C PHE A 102 10.38 -2.66 27.13
N ILE A 103 10.83 -3.51 26.20
CA ILE A 103 11.07 -4.92 26.46
C ILE A 103 12.57 -5.08 26.34
N GLN A 104 13.23 -4.85 27.47
CA GLN A 104 14.45 -5.58 27.79
C GLN A 104 13.96 -7.01 28.06
N ASP A 105 14.30 -7.95 27.17
CA ASP A 105 14.59 -9.36 27.48
C ASP A 105 14.38 -10.29 26.27
N ASN A 106 15.49 -10.90 25.86
CA ASN A 106 15.69 -12.27 25.39
C ASN A 106 14.82 -12.83 24.25
N TYR A 107 15.41 -12.88 23.04
CA TYR A 107 15.17 -13.98 22.11
C TYR A 107 16.49 -14.64 21.70
N PRO A 108 16.56 -15.98 21.65
CA PRO A 108 17.73 -16.68 21.19
C PRO A 108 17.80 -16.65 19.66
N ILE A 109 19.03 -16.51 19.16
CA ILE A 109 19.39 -16.69 17.75
C ILE A 109 19.28 -18.19 17.45
N ILE A 110 18.59 -18.55 16.37
CA ILE A 110 18.58 -19.92 15.83
C ILE A 110 19.27 -19.87 14.47
N TYR A 111 20.26 -20.75 14.32
CA TYR A 111 21.23 -20.87 13.21
C TYR A 111 20.61 -21.02 11.83
#